data_AF-A0A0G9H2P9-F1
#
_entry.id   AF-A0A0G9H2P9-F1
#
_cell.length_a   1.000
_cell.length_b   1.000
_cell.length_c   1.000
_cell.angle_alpha   90.00
_cell.angle_beta   90.00
_cell.angle_gamma   90.00
#
_symmetry.space_group_name_H-M   'P 1'
#
loop_
_entity.id
_entity.type
_entity.pdbx_description
1 polymer ?
#
loop_
_entity_poly.entity_id
_entity_poly.type
_entity_poly.pdbx_seq_one_letter_code
_entity_poly.pdbx_strand_id
1 'polypeptide(L)'
;MDFMRILQSLEEFLYEIMGWLVFYPRALWRTLWHPVAVAVYTGEQLKQPREEQFTEMVSPPLMLILTIVLAHLIELGTRHGAPVIDTVLGRELFSSEQMVIATRSVVFCFFGLFGAMAMLRHQRQPTNRESLRHPFYIHCYLLAPFALGLAIASTIISFAKGDWILVGAALLILSCLWYAWAQIAIYARLLKLSWWRAMATAVVANSLATGVIVGLYLVVAGVR
;
A
#
# COMPACT_ATOMS: atom_id res chain seq x y z
N MET A 1 3.99 25.68 -26.76
CA MET A 1 3.23 25.38 -25.53
C MET A 1 3.59 26.45 -24.53
N ASP A 2 2.63 27.32 -24.20
CA ASP A 2 2.86 28.60 -23.54
C ASP A 2 3.44 28.44 -22.13
N PHE A 3 4.52 29.18 -21.85
CA PHE A 3 5.13 29.30 -20.53
C PHE A 3 4.10 29.62 -19.42
N MET A 4 3.05 30.37 -19.76
CA MET A 4 1.92 30.65 -18.86
C MET A 4 1.13 29.41 -18.45
N ARG A 5 0.94 28.42 -19.35
CA ARG A 5 0.30 27.15 -19.01
C ARG A 5 1.18 26.29 -18.10
N ILE A 6 2.50 26.33 -18.28
CA ILE A 6 3.46 25.62 -17.41
C ILE A 6 3.43 26.24 -16.01
N LEU A 7 3.39 27.56 -15.90
CA LEU A 7 3.26 28.25 -14.61
C LEU A 7 1.93 27.94 -13.91
N GLN A 8 0.82 27.93 -14.64
CA GLN A 8 -0.49 27.57 -14.08
C GLN A 8 -0.54 26.11 -13.61
N SER A 9 0.00 25.17 -14.40
CA SER A 9 0.08 23.77 -13.97
C SER A 9 1.01 23.60 -12.76
N LEU A 10 2.07 24.40 -12.65
CA LEU A 10 2.96 24.38 -11.49
C LEU A 10 2.25 24.92 -10.25
N GLU A 11 1.49 26.02 -10.37
CA GLU A 11 0.69 26.58 -9.28
C GLU A 11 -0.36 25.58 -8.78
N GLU A 12 -1.10 24.95 -9.70
CA GLU A 12 -2.09 23.93 -9.37
C GLU A 12 -1.44 22.71 -8.69
N PHE A 13 -0.29 22.27 -9.19
CA PHE A 13 0.49 21.19 -8.59
C PHE A 13 1.03 21.56 -7.19
N LEU A 14 1.52 22.78 -7.00
CA LEU A 14 2.00 23.25 -5.69
C LEU A 14 0.85 23.35 -4.70
N TYR A 15 -0.31 23.86 -5.12
CA TYR A 15 -1.52 23.87 -4.30
C TYR A 15 -1.93 22.45 -3.90
N GLU A 16 -1.86 21.51 -4.84
CA GLU A 16 -2.17 20.10 -4.58
C GLU A 16 -1.19 19.45 -3.59
N ILE A 17 0.13 19.73 -3.71
CA ILE A 17 1.15 19.30 -2.75
C ILE A 17 0.86 19.86 -1.35
N MET A 18 0.55 21.15 -1.25
CA MET A 18 0.24 21.79 0.04
C MET A 18 -1.01 21.15 0.66
N GLY A 19 -2.01 20.82 -0.16
CA GLY A 19 -3.16 20.02 0.26
C GLY A 19 -2.74 18.65 0.80
N TRP A 20 -1.89 17.92 0.09
CA TRP A 20 -1.41 16.61 0.53
C TRP A 20 -0.71 16.68 1.89
N LEU A 21 0.07 17.72 2.20
CA LEU A 21 0.71 17.86 3.52
C LEU A 21 -0.28 17.84 4.69
N VAL A 22 -1.53 18.25 4.48
CA VAL A 22 -2.59 18.23 5.50
C VAL A 22 -3.46 16.98 5.37
N PHE A 23 -3.89 16.65 4.16
CA PHE A 23 -4.85 15.56 3.91
C PHE A 23 -4.22 14.18 4.03
N TYR A 24 -2.95 14.02 3.67
CA TYR A 24 -2.26 12.73 3.75
C TYR A 24 -2.08 12.25 5.19
N PRO A 25 -1.49 13.04 6.13
CA PRO A 25 -1.32 12.58 7.51
C PRO A 25 -2.66 12.29 8.17
N ARG A 26 -3.69 13.11 7.87
CA ARG A 26 -5.05 12.90 8.37
C ARG A 26 -5.65 11.59 7.84
N ALA A 27 -5.52 11.31 6.55
CA ALA A 27 -6.02 10.08 5.93
C ALA A 27 -5.29 8.84 6.46
N LEU A 28 -3.96 8.93 6.60
CA LEU A 28 -3.13 7.88 7.19
C LEU A 28 -3.53 7.59 8.62
N TRP A 29 -3.66 8.63 9.45
CA TRP A 29 -4.06 8.49 10.85
C TRP A 29 -5.47 7.89 10.98
N ARG A 30 -6.44 8.39 10.21
CA ARG A 30 -7.81 7.86 10.22
C ARG A 30 -7.84 6.40 9.78
N THR A 31 -7.02 6.01 8.80
CA THR A 31 -6.91 4.62 8.34
C THR A 31 -6.28 3.72 9.39
N LEU A 32 -5.24 4.21 10.09
CA LEU A 32 -4.58 3.47 11.16
C LEU A 32 -5.52 3.12 12.32
N TRP A 33 -6.33 4.09 12.76
CA TRP A 33 -7.21 3.94 13.92
C TRP A 33 -8.61 3.43 13.59
N HIS A 34 -9.13 3.73 12.40
CA HIS A 34 -10.50 3.39 12.01
C HIS A 34 -10.57 2.74 10.61
N PRO A 35 -9.85 1.63 10.36
CA PRO A 35 -9.74 1.02 9.04
C PRO A 35 -11.10 0.59 8.46
N VAL A 36 -12.00 0.07 9.30
CA VAL A 36 -13.36 -0.31 8.88
C VAL A 36 -14.19 0.90 8.48
N ALA A 37 -14.07 2.01 9.20
CA ALA A 37 -14.80 3.24 8.89
C ALA A 37 -14.30 3.86 7.57
N VAL A 38 -12.98 3.82 7.33
CA VAL A 38 -12.39 4.24 6.06
C VAL A 38 -12.86 3.34 4.91
N ALA A 39 -12.95 2.03 5.11
CA ALA A 39 -13.44 1.12 4.08
C ALA A 39 -14.90 1.40 3.68
N VAL A 40 -15.75 1.75 4.65
CA VAL A 40 -17.14 2.19 4.39
C VAL A 40 -17.14 3.56 3.68
N TYR A 41 -16.34 4.52 4.15
CA TYR A 41 -16.19 5.83 3.52
C TYR A 41 -15.79 5.71 2.04
N THR A 42 -14.83 4.84 1.70
CA THR A 42 -14.42 4.58 0.32
C THR A 42 -15.59 4.11 -0.55
N GLY A 43 -16.50 3.32 0.03
CA GLY A 43 -17.74 2.91 -0.63
C GLY A 43 -18.67 4.07 -0.94
N GLU A 44 -18.88 4.98 0.01
CA GLU A 44 -19.74 6.13 -0.19
C GLU A 44 -19.13 7.13 -1.19
N GLN A 45 -17.82 7.35 -1.15
CA GLN A 45 -17.12 8.24 -2.09
C GLN A 45 -17.22 7.76 -3.53
N LEU A 46 -17.13 6.45 -3.76
CA LEU A 46 -17.22 5.91 -5.12
C LEU A 46 -18.62 5.98 -5.74
N LYS A 47 -19.66 6.28 -4.95
CA LYS A 47 -21.02 6.56 -5.44
C LYS A 47 -21.20 8.01 -5.91
N GLN A 48 -20.31 8.93 -5.51
CA GLN A 48 -20.39 10.34 -5.85
C GLN A 48 -19.88 10.60 -7.28
N PRO A 49 -20.26 11.74 -7.92
CA PRO A 49 -19.65 12.19 -9.16
C PRO A 49 -18.12 12.30 -9.03
N ARG A 50 -17.38 12.02 -10.11
CA ARG A 50 -15.90 11.93 -10.08
C ARG A 50 -15.21 13.17 -9.48
N GLU A 51 -15.77 14.34 -9.71
CA GLU A 51 -15.25 15.63 -9.25
C GLU A 51 -15.39 15.83 -7.73
N GLU A 52 -16.33 15.14 -7.09
CA GLU A 52 -16.61 15.25 -5.65
C GLU A 52 -15.94 14.13 -4.83
N GLN A 53 -15.39 13.10 -5.50
CA GLN A 53 -14.77 11.96 -4.83
C GLN A 53 -13.48 12.37 -4.12
N PHE A 54 -13.33 11.91 -2.88
CA PHE A 54 -12.09 12.06 -2.09
C PHE A 54 -11.69 13.53 -1.86
N THR A 55 -12.68 14.41 -1.69
CA THR A 55 -12.44 15.83 -1.32
C THR A 55 -11.91 15.99 0.11
N GLU A 56 -12.28 15.09 1.03
CA GLU A 56 -11.86 15.16 2.44
C GLU A 56 -10.53 14.44 2.75
N MET A 57 -10.08 13.55 1.86
CA MET A 57 -8.90 12.71 2.05
C MET A 57 -8.24 12.45 0.70
N VAL A 58 -6.92 12.33 0.68
CA VAL A 58 -6.18 11.95 -0.54
C VAL A 58 -6.73 10.66 -1.14
N SER A 59 -6.84 10.60 -2.47
CA SER A 59 -7.35 9.40 -3.15
C SER A 59 -6.57 8.13 -2.76
N PRO A 60 -7.21 6.94 -2.69
CA PRO A 60 -6.58 5.76 -2.09
C PRO A 60 -5.29 5.30 -2.80
N PRO A 61 -5.24 5.20 -4.14
CA PRO A 61 -4.00 4.85 -4.83
C PRO A 61 -2.90 5.89 -4.61
N LEU A 62 -3.24 7.18 -4.57
CA LEU A 62 -2.28 8.27 -4.34
C LEU A 62 -1.72 8.20 -2.92
N MET A 63 -2.56 7.93 -1.91
CA MET A 63 -2.11 7.74 -0.53
C MET A 63 -1.12 6.59 -0.42
N LEU A 64 -1.34 5.47 -1.11
CA LEU A 64 -0.39 4.35 -1.14
C LEU A 64 0.94 4.77 -1.77
N ILE A 65 0.91 5.39 -2.96
CA ILE A 65 2.12 5.84 -3.67
C ILE A 65 2.91 6.84 -2.81
N LEU A 66 2.23 7.86 -2.25
CA LEU A 66 2.85 8.86 -1.39
C LEU A 66 3.49 8.22 -0.15
N THR A 67 2.85 7.20 0.43
CA THR A 67 3.42 6.45 1.55
C THR A 67 4.65 5.64 1.16
N ILE A 68 4.65 5.03 -0.03
CA ILE A 68 5.81 4.27 -0.52
C ILE A 68 6.99 5.21 -0.81
N VAL A 69 6.71 6.38 -1.38
CA VAL A 69 7.73 7.44 -1.57
C VAL A 69 8.27 7.88 -0.22
N LEU A 70 7.41 8.16 0.78
CA LEU A 70 7.84 8.55 2.12
C LEU A 70 8.67 7.45 2.80
N ALA A 71 8.22 6.19 2.72
CA ALA A 71 8.95 5.02 3.21
C ALA A 71 10.34 4.92 2.57
N HIS A 72 10.42 5.14 1.25
CA HIS A 72 11.69 5.16 0.52
C HIS A 72 12.61 6.30 0.98
N LEU A 73 12.07 7.50 1.22
CA LEU A 73 12.85 8.62 1.76
C LEU A 73 13.41 8.33 3.16
N ILE A 74 12.63 7.65 4.01
CA ILE A 74 13.09 7.20 5.34
C ILE A 74 14.29 6.25 5.18
N GLU A 75 14.21 5.29 4.26
CA GLU A 75 15.27 4.30 4.00
C GLU A 75 16.50 4.89 3.27
N LEU A 76 16.33 5.92 2.44
CA LEU A 76 17.47 6.60 1.79
C LEU A 76 18.43 7.22 2.81
N GLY A 77 17.91 7.63 3.97
CA GLY A 77 18.73 8.12 5.09
C GLY A 77 19.62 7.03 5.72
N THR A 78 19.49 5.75 5.33
CA THR A 78 19.99 4.59 6.09
C THR A 78 20.99 3.70 5.37
N ARG A 79 21.36 4.08 4.13
CA ARG A 79 22.16 3.30 3.16
C ARG A 79 23.07 2.23 3.79
N HIS A 80 22.56 1.00 3.82
CA HIS A 80 23.36 -0.22 3.66
C HIS A 80 23.00 -0.81 2.30
N GLY A 81 24.03 -1.31 1.60
CA GLY A 81 24.05 -1.52 0.15
C GLY A 81 22.85 -2.26 -0.43
N ALA A 82 22.43 -1.82 -1.63
CA ALA A 82 21.46 -2.54 -2.43
C ALA A 82 21.88 -4.01 -2.58
N PRO A 83 20.94 -4.97 -2.50
CA PRO A 83 21.25 -6.37 -2.75
C PRO A 83 21.90 -6.51 -4.13
N VAL A 84 23.04 -7.19 -4.19
CA VAL A 84 23.71 -7.49 -5.46
C VAL A 84 22.85 -8.54 -6.17
N ILE A 85 22.04 -8.10 -7.14
CA ILE A 85 21.24 -8.99 -7.98
C ILE A 85 22.02 -9.23 -9.28
N ASP A 86 22.29 -10.50 -9.57
CA ASP A 86 23.19 -10.89 -10.66
C ASP A 86 22.50 -10.99 -12.03
N THR A 87 21.18 -10.89 -12.11
CA THR A 87 20.45 -10.93 -13.39
C THR A 87 20.32 -9.55 -14.03
N VAL A 88 20.25 -9.53 -15.37
CA VAL A 88 20.02 -8.30 -16.15
C VAL A 88 18.70 -7.62 -15.76
N LEU A 89 17.63 -8.40 -15.56
CA LEU A 89 16.32 -7.87 -15.15
C LEU A 89 16.35 -7.31 -13.73
N GLY A 90 17.06 -7.95 -12.80
CA GLY A 90 17.24 -7.43 -11.45
C GLY A 90 18.06 -6.15 -11.43
N ARG A 91 19.14 -6.07 -12.20
CA ARG A 91 19.93 -4.84 -12.31
C ARG A 91 19.13 -3.68 -12.87
N GLU A 92 18.30 -3.91 -13.89
CA GLU A 92 17.42 -2.87 -14.44
C GLU A 92 16.36 -2.43 -13.41
N LEU A 93 15.65 -3.36 -12.77
CA LEU A 93 14.60 -3.04 -11.79
C LEU A 93 15.10 -2.26 -10.56
N PHE A 94 16.38 -2.43 -10.21
CA PHE A 94 17.01 -1.73 -9.09
C PHE A 94 18.09 -0.74 -9.56
N SER A 95 18.09 -0.36 -10.86
CA SER A 95 19.09 0.56 -11.45
C SER A 95 18.88 2.00 -11.03
N SER A 96 17.64 2.39 -10.75
CA SER A 96 17.24 3.75 -10.43
C SER A 96 16.27 3.79 -9.26
N GLU A 97 16.35 4.85 -8.46
CA GLU A 97 15.44 5.08 -7.31
C GLU A 97 13.96 5.06 -7.74
N GLN A 98 13.68 5.56 -8.94
CA GLN A 98 12.35 5.56 -9.53
C GLN A 98 11.83 4.14 -9.78
N MET A 99 12.67 3.24 -10.30
CA MET A 99 12.29 1.85 -10.54
C MET A 99 12.12 1.07 -9.23
N VAL A 100 12.91 1.35 -8.19
CA VAL A 100 12.71 0.75 -6.86
C VAL A 100 11.33 1.12 -6.29
N ILE A 101 10.96 2.40 -6.35
CA ILE A 101 9.63 2.87 -5.91
C ILE A 101 8.52 2.22 -6.75
N ALA A 102 8.70 2.12 -8.07
CA ALA A 102 7.75 1.48 -8.96
C ALA A 102 7.57 -0.02 -8.63
N THR A 103 8.66 -0.76 -8.45
CA THR A 103 8.63 -2.18 -8.07
C THR A 103 7.93 -2.39 -6.73
N ARG A 104 8.23 -1.57 -5.72
CA ARG A 104 7.52 -1.63 -4.42
C ARG A 104 6.04 -1.33 -4.55
N SER A 105 5.69 -0.33 -5.35
CA SER A 105 4.30 0.02 -5.65
C SER A 105 3.57 -1.15 -6.29
N VAL A 106 4.19 -1.85 -7.24
CA VAL A 106 3.64 -3.06 -7.86
C VAL A 106 3.47 -4.19 -6.83
N VAL A 107 4.46 -4.42 -5.97
CA VAL A 107 4.40 -5.44 -4.90
C VAL A 107 3.22 -5.18 -3.95
N PHE A 108 3.05 -3.95 -3.45
CA PHE A 108 1.90 -3.61 -2.60
C PHE A 108 0.58 -3.68 -3.37
N CYS A 109 0.55 -3.27 -4.64
CA CYS A 109 -0.62 -3.41 -5.49
C CYS A 109 -1.05 -4.89 -5.68
N PHE A 110 -0.12 -5.85 -5.69
CA PHE A 110 -0.48 -7.27 -5.69
C PHE A 110 -1.26 -7.68 -4.44
N PHE A 111 -0.82 -7.27 -3.24
CA PHE A 111 -1.60 -7.51 -2.02
C PHE A 111 -3.00 -6.89 -2.13
N GLY A 112 -3.10 -5.67 -2.66
CA GLY A 112 -4.38 -5.01 -2.84
C GLY A 112 -5.28 -5.70 -3.86
N LEU A 113 -4.70 -6.20 -4.95
CA LEU A 113 -5.40 -6.93 -6.00
C LEU A 113 -5.93 -8.27 -5.49
N PHE A 114 -5.10 -9.07 -4.82
CA PHE A 114 -5.53 -10.36 -4.27
C PHE A 114 -6.57 -10.21 -3.17
N GLY A 115 -6.40 -9.21 -2.29
CA GLY A 115 -7.42 -8.85 -1.32
C GLY A 115 -8.74 -8.44 -1.99
N ALA A 116 -8.67 -7.64 -3.05
CA ALA A 116 -9.85 -7.18 -3.77
C ALA A 116 -10.57 -8.32 -4.50
N MET A 117 -9.83 -9.21 -5.15
CA MET A 117 -10.37 -10.41 -5.79
C MET A 117 -11.04 -11.33 -4.77
N ALA A 118 -10.49 -11.45 -3.56
CA ALA A 118 -11.12 -12.22 -2.49
C ALA A 118 -12.48 -11.62 -2.08
N MET A 119 -12.57 -10.30 -1.96
CA MET A 119 -13.85 -9.61 -1.70
C MET A 119 -14.87 -9.85 -2.81
N LEU A 120 -14.47 -9.68 -4.08
CA LEU A 120 -15.37 -9.89 -5.24
C LEU A 120 -15.90 -11.32 -5.31
N ARG A 121 -15.04 -12.32 -5.08
CA ARG A 121 -15.44 -13.73 -5.05
C ARG A 121 -16.52 -13.99 -4.00
N HIS A 122 -16.39 -13.41 -2.80
CA HIS A 122 -17.39 -13.55 -1.75
C HIS A 122 -18.69 -12.79 -2.05
N GLN A 123 -18.60 -11.63 -2.69
CA GLN A 123 -19.76 -10.84 -3.11
C GLN A 123 -20.46 -11.41 -4.36
N ARG A 124 -19.88 -12.44 -5.00
CA ARG A 124 -20.36 -13.03 -6.26
C ARG A 124 -20.53 -12.00 -7.38
N GLN A 125 -19.69 -10.96 -7.37
CA GLN A 125 -19.69 -9.95 -8.43
C GLN A 125 -18.74 -10.36 -9.57
N PRO A 126 -19.08 -10.04 -10.83
CA PRO A 126 -18.20 -10.29 -11.95
C PRO A 126 -16.91 -9.47 -11.80
N THR A 127 -15.77 -10.05 -12.17
CA THR A 127 -14.48 -9.33 -12.19
C THR A 127 -14.43 -8.43 -13.42
N ASN A 128 -14.71 -7.14 -13.24
CA ASN A 128 -14.53 -6.12 -14.25
C ASN A 128 -13.87 -4.88 -13.64
N ARG A 129 -13.51 -3.89 -14.47
CA ARG A 129 -12.77 -2.70 -14.02
C ARG A 129 -13.54 -1.89 -12.97
N GLU A 130 -14.85 -1.83 -13.07
CA GLU A 130 -15.69 -1.05 -12.15
C GLU A 130 -15.89 -1.76 -10.82
N SER A 131 -16.20 -3.06 -10.85
CA SER A 131 -16.38 -3.87 -9.64
C SER A 131 -15.07 -3.98 -8.85
N LEU A 132 -13.92 -4.07 -9.52
CA LEU A 132 -12.62 -4.16 -8.86
C LEU A 132 -12.20 -2.85 -8.17
N ARG A 133 -12.63 -1.70 -8.69
CA ARG A 133 -12.19 -0.37 -8.21
C ARG A 133 -12.46 -0.19 -6.72
N HIS A 134 -13.67 -0.50 -6.26
CA HIS A 134 -14.07 -0.35 -4.86
C HIS A 134 -13.22 -1.18 -3.88
N PRO A 135 -13.16 -2.52 -3.99
CA PRO A 135 -12.38 -3.34 -3.08
C PRO A 135 -10.87 -3.08 -3.22
N PHE A 136 -10.36 -2.76 -4.42
CA PHE A 136 -8.97 -2.36 -4.59
C PHE A 136 -8.63 -1.07 -3.83
N TYR A 137 -9.51 -0.06 -3.90
CA TYR A 137 -9.33 1.21 -3.21
C TYR A 137 -9.33 1.07 -1.70
N ILE A 138 -10.17 0.18 -1.14
CA ILE A 138 -10.12 -0.17 0.29
C ILE A 138 -8.74 -0.69 0.66
N HIS A 139 -8.19 -1.60 -0.14
CA HIS A 139 -6.88 -2.16 0.14
C HIS A 139 -5.74 -1.16 -0.06
N CYS A 140 -5.82 -0.24 -1.02
CA CYS A 140 -4.82 0.83 -1.16
C CYS A 140 -4.69 1.67 0.12
N TYR A 141 -5.82 2.06 0.74
CA TYR A 141 -5.77 2.73 2.03
C TYR A 141 -5.16 1.83 3.11
N LEU A 142 -5.60 0.57 3.20
CA LEU A 142 -5.12 -0.35 4.23
C LEU A 142 -3.61 -0.64 4.14
N LEU A 143 -3.08 -0.71 2.92
CA LEU A 143 -1.67 -1.01 2.67
C LEU A 143 -0.74 0.15 2.98
N ALA A 144 -1.20 1.39 2.95
CA ALA A 144 -0.38 2.56 3.26
C ALA A 144 0.25 2.50 4.67
N PRO A 145 -0.51 2.43 5.78
CA PRO A 145 0.08 2.33 7.12
C PRO A 145 0.89 1.04 7.32
N PHE A 146 0.52 -0.05 6.65
CA PHE A 146 1.31 -1.28 6.66
C PHE A 146 2.70 -1.08 6.00
N ALA A 147 2.74 -0.48 4.81
CA ALA A 147 3.97 -0.17 4.09
C ALA A 147 4.89 0.75 4.90
N LEU A 148 4.33 1.79 5.53
CA LEU A 148 5.10 2.70 6.38
C LEU A 148 5.66 1.99 7.62
N GLY A 149 4.84 1.17 8.28
CA GLY A 149 5.26 0.39 9.44
C GLY A 149 6.41 -0.57 9.11
N LEU A 150 6.33 -1.26 7.97
CA LEU A 150 7.41 -2.12 7.48
C LEU A 150 8.71 -1.34 7.22
N ALA A 151 8.62 -0.16 6.58
CA ALA A 151 9.80 0.66 6.27
C ALA A 151 10.48 1.24 7.51
N ILE A 152 9.70 1.66 8.51
CA ILE A 152 10.26 2.12 9.80
C ILE A 152 10.91 0.95 10.53
N ALA A 153 10.24 -0.21 10.57
CA ALA A 153 10.78 -1.40 11.21
C ALA A 153 12.08 -1.88 10.55
N SER A 154 12.11 -1.97 9.22
CA SER A 154 13.31 -2.37 8.46
C SER A 154 14.47 -1.39 8.68
N THR A 155 14.17 -0.09 8.73
CA THR A 155 15.12 0.97 9.01
C THR A 155 15.71 0.82 10.41
N ILE A 156 14.89 0.62 11.45
CA ILE A 156 15.36 0.42 12.83
C ILE A 156 16.27 -0.81 12.89
N ILE A 157 15.85 -1.94 12.32
CA ILE A 157 16.64 -3.18 12.30
C ILE A 157 18.00 -2.95 11.63
N SER A 158 18.04 -2.17 10.53
CA SER A 158 19.26 -1.92 9.76
C SER A 158 20.28 -1.05 10.50
N PHE A 159 19.84 -0.14 11.38
CA PHE A 159 20.73 0.67 12.22
C PHE A 159 21.07 0.03 13.57
N ALA A 160 20.24 -0.91 14.01
CA ALA A 160 20.26 -1.39 15.37
C ALA A 160 21.50 -2.23 15.70
N LYS A 161 22.15 -1.90 16.82
CA LYS A 161 23.02 -2.82 17.58
C LYS A 161 22.31 -3.21 18.88
N GLY A 162 22.38 -4.48 19.27
CA GLY A 162 21.78 -4.97 20.52
C GLY A 162 20.25 -4.87 20.53
N ASP A 163 19.68 -4.31 21.61
CA ASP A 163 18.23 -4.33 21.91
C ASP A 163 17.34 -3.63 20.86
N TRP A 164 17.89 -2.72 20.06
CA TRP A 164 17.14 -2.05 19.00
C TRP A 164 16.66 -3.02 17.89
N ILE A 165 17.33 -4.17 17.72
CA ILE A 165 16.88 -5.20 16.78
C ILE A 165 15.56 -5.80 17.27
N LEU A 166 15.42 -6.03 18.58
CA LEU A 166 14.17 -6.51 19.19
C LEU A 166 13.04 -5.49 19.01
N VAL A 167 13.34 -4.19 19.16
CA VAL A 167 12.35 -3.12 18.92
C VAL A 167 11.88 -3.11 17.47
N GLY A 168 12.81 -3.17 16.51
CA GLY A 168 12.48 -3.22 15.09
C GLY A 168 11.70 -4.48 14.72
N ALA A 169 12.09 -5.65 15.24
CA ALA A 169 11.36 -6.90 15.03
C ALA A 169 9.95 -6.86 15.64
N ALA A 170 9.79 -6.30 16.84
CA ALA A 170 8.50 -6.12 17.47
C ALA A 170 7.60 -5.19 16.64
N LEU A 171 8.14 -4.09 16.10
CA LEU A 171 7.39 -3.18 15.23
C LEU A 171 6.98 -3.84 13.90
N LEU A 172 7.85 -4.68 13.33
CA LEU A 172 7.55 -5.46 12.12
C LEU A 172 6.38 -6.42 12.37
N ILE A 173 6.43 -7.18 13.47
CA ILE A 173 5.35 -8.10 13.87
C ILE A 173 4.07 -7.32 14.13
N LEU A 174 4.14 -6.19 14.84
CA LEU A 174 2.99 -5.35 15.14
C LEU A 174 2.34 -4.82 13.85
N SER A 175 3.13 -4.41 12.86
CA SER A 175 2.63 -3.93 11.56
C SER A 175 1.89 -5.05 10.81
N CYS A 176 2.43 -6.26 10.79
CA CYS A 176 1.78 -7.44 10.21
C CYS A 176 0.49 -7.80 10.93
N LEU A 177 0.49 -7.82 12.27
CA LEU A 177 -0.68 -8.11 13.09
C LEU A 177 -1.77 -7.07 12.91
N TRP A 178 -1.40 -5.79 12.86
CA TRP A 178 -2.34 -4.70 12.60
C TRP A 178 -2.98 -4.82 11.22
N TYR A 179 -2.17 -5.07 10.18
CA TYR A 179 -2.68 -5.26 8.82
C TYR A 179 -3.66 -6.44 8.74
N ALA A 180 -3.27 -7.60 9.31
CA ALA A 180 -4.11 -8.78 9.35
C ALA A 180 -5.42 -8.51 10.10
N TRP A 181 -5.37 -7.92 11.30
CA TRP A 181 -6.55 -7.57 12.08
C TRP A 181 -7.48 -6.64 11.29
N ALA A 182 -6.95 -5.57 10.71
CA ALA A 182 -7.73 -4.57 9.98
C ALA A 182 -8.38 -5.17 8.73
N GLN A 183 -7.66 -6.00 7.97
CA GLN A 183 -8.21 -6.73 6.82
C GLN A 183 -9.35 -7.67 7.24
N ILE A 184 -9.16 -8.44 8.32
CA ILE A 184 -10.17 -9.36 8.86
C ILE A 184 -11.41 -8.59 9.33
N ALA A 185 -11.22 -7.48 10.03
CA ALA A 185 -12.32 -6.63 10.51
C ALA A 185 -13.14 -6.04 9.35
N ILE A 186 -12.48 -5.59 8.29
CA ILE A 186 -13.10 -5.12 7.04
C ILE A 186 -13.91 -6.25 6.41
N TYR A 187 -13.34 -7.44 6.25
CA TYR A 187 -14.04 -8.59 5.67
C TYR A 187 -15.24 -9.04 6.51
N ALA A 188 -15.08 -9.14 7.83
CA ALA A 188 -16.17 -9.47 8.73
C ALA A 188 -17.33 -8.47 8.61
N ARG A 189 -17.03 -7.17 8.54
CA ARG A 189 -18.05 -6.11 8.45
C ARG A 189 -18.71 -6.01 7.07
N LEU A 190 -17.92 -5.92 6.00
CA LEU A 190 -18.42 -5.65 4.65
C LEU A 190 -18.98 -6.90 3.96
N LEU A 191 -18.38 -8.07 4.20
CA LEU A 191 -18.83 -9.34 3.62
C LEU A 191 -19.82 -10.09 4.53
N LYS A 192 -20.11 -9.56 5.73
CA LYS A 192 -20.96 -10.19 6.76
C LYS A 192 -20.51 -11.63 7.08
N LEU A 193 -19.19 -11.86 7.05
CA LEU A 193 -18.59 -13.15 7.38
C LEU A 193 -18.35 -13.27 8.89
N SER A 194 -18.35 -14.50 9.40
CA SER A 194 -17.82 -14.76 10.74
C SER A 194 -16.31 -14.47 10.76
N TRP A 195 -15.79 -14.07 11.92
CA TRP A 195 -14.36 -13.74 12.10
C TRP A 195 -13.42 -14.84 11.60
N TRP A 196 -13.76 -16.11 11.80
CA TRP A 196 -12.97 -17.23 11.31
C TRP A 196 -12.94 -17.35 9.78
N ARG A 197 -14.09 -17.14 9.12
CA ARG A 197 -14.15 -17.15 7.66
C ARG A 197 -13.42 -15.93 7.09
N ALA A 198 -13.59 -14.76 7.71
CA ALA A 198 -12.85 -13.55 7.33
C ALA A 198 -11.33 -13.74 7.47
N MET A 199 -10.88 -14.38 8.56
CA MET A 199 -9.48 -14.76 8.77
C MET A 199 -8.97 -15.71 7.69
N ALA A 200 -9.69 -16.80 7.43
CA ALA A 200 -9.30 -17.76 6.38
C ALA A 200 -9.19 -17.07 5.01
N THR A 201 -10.16 -16.22 4.65
CA THR A 201 -10.15 -15.45 3.40
C THR A 201 -8.95 -14.50 3.32
N ALA A 202 -8.64 -13.77 4.40
CA ALA A 202 -7.49 -12.87 4.46
C ALA A 202 -6.16 -13.63 4.32
N VAL A 203 -6.01 -14.75 5.04
CA VAL A 203 -4.83 -15.61 4.97
C VAL A 203 -4.64 -16.15 3.55
N VAL A 204 -5.69 -16.69 2.92
CA VAL A 204 -5.59 -17.20 1.54
C VAL A 204 -5.22 -16.08 0.57
N ALA A 205 -5.83 -14.90 0.67
CA ALA A 205 -5.52 -13.77 -0.20
C ALA A 205 -4.06 -13.32 -0.07
N ASN A 206 -3.57 -13.17 1.17
CA ASN A 206 -2.19 -12.75 1.43
C ASN A 206 -1.18 -13.82 1.03
N SER A 207 -1.46 -15.09 1.30
CA SER A 207 -0.58 -16.20 0.87
C SER A 207 -0.47 -16.31 -0.64
N LEU A 208 -1.57 -16.09 -1.38
CA LEU A 208 -1.53 -16.04 -2.85
C LEU A 208 -0.71 -14.86 -3.35
N ALA A 209 -0.88 -13.67 -2.76
CA ALA A 209 -0.09 -12.50 -3.10
C ALA A 209 1.40 -12.75 -2.85
N THR A 210 1.75 -13.23 -1.66
CA THR A 210 3.13 -13.56 -1.29
C THR A 210 3.72 -14.63 -2.21
N GLY A 211 2.97 -15.68 -2.54
CA GLY A 211 3.42 -16.73 -3.46
C GLY A 211 3.76 -16.18 -4.86
N VAL A 212 2.92 -15.29 -5.40
CA VAL A 212 3.20 -14.62 -6.68
C VAL A 212 4.42 -13.71 -6.58
N ILE A 213 4.53 -12.91 -5.52
CA ILE A 213 5.65 -12.00 -5.32
C ILE A 213 6.98 -12.76 -5.17
N VAL A 214 7.00 -13.84 -4.38
CA VAL A 214 8.17 -14.70 -4.22
C VAL A 214 8.51 -15.37 -5.55
N GLY A 215 7.52 -15.88 -6.29
CA GLY A 215 7.75 -16.45 -7.62
C GLY A 215 8.38 -15.44 -8.60
N LEU A 216 7.86 -14.21 -8.64
CA LEU A 216 8.43 -13.12 -9.43
C LEU A 216 9.85 -12.78 -8.96
N TYR A 217 10.07 -12.70 -7.65
CA TYR A 217 11.38 -12.44 -7.08
C TYR A 217 12.39 -13.53 -7.46
N LEU A 218 12.03 -14.81 -7.42
CA LEU A 218 12.92 -15.91 -7.82
C LEU A 218 13.31 -15.82 -9.31
N VAL A 219 12.34 -15.49 -10.18
CA VAL A 219 12.61 -15.24 -11.60
C VAL A 219 13.56 -14.07 -11.79
N VAL A 220 13.38 -12.99 -11.03
CA VAL A 220 14.26 -11.82 -11.06
C VAL A 220 15.63 -12.10 -10.42
N ALA A 221 15.70 -12.88 -9.35
CA ALA A 221 16.96 -13.21 -8.67
C ALA A 221 17.79 -14.25 -9.44
N GLY A 222 17.20 -14.93 -10.43
CA GLY A 222 17.91 -15.93 -11.24
C GLY A 222 18.17 -17.24 -10.50
N VAL A 223 17.51 -17.45 -9.36
CA VAL A 223 17.56 -18.72 -8.62
C VAL A 223 16.75 -19.73 -9.42
N ARG A 224 17.45 -20.63 -10.13
CA ARG A 224 16.86 -21.81 -10.78
C ARG A 224 16.55 -22.89 -9.77
#